data_AF-A0A4Z2HAA6-F1
#
_entry.id   AF-A0A4Z2HAA6-F1
#
_cell.length_a   1.000
_cell.length_b   1.000
_cell.length_c   1.000
_cell.angle_alpha   90.00
_cell.angle_beta   90.00
_cell.angle_gamma   90.00
#
_symmetry.space_group_name_H-M   'P 1'
#
loop_
_entity.id
_entity.type
_entity.pdbx_description
1 polymer ?
#
loop_
_entity_poly.entity_id
_entity_poly.type
_entity_poly.pdbx_seq_one_letter_code
_entity_poly.pdbx_strand_id
1 'polypeptide(L)' 'MVCVVTDEEPRLMRGRVLERLFQKGFSVAASCGGGVDSSQFSEYVLCREDRRSLCLNTPIRIKQEPLD' A
#
# COMPACT_ATOMS: atom_id res chain seq x y z
N MET A 1 -0.61 0.94 -5.62
CA MET A 1 -1.15 -0.36 -5.17
C MET A 1 -2.63 -0.38 -5.50
N VAL A 2 -3.14 -1.44 -6.11
CA VAL A 2 -4.58 -1.56 -6.42
C VAL A 2 -5.22 -2.54 -5.42
N CYS A 3 -6.32 -2.13 -4.79
CA CYS A 3 -7.11 -2.95 -3.88
C CYS A 3 -8.49 -3.15 -4.46
N VAL A 4 -8.84 -4.39 -4.80
CA VAL A 4 -10.19 -4.76 -5.24
C VAL A 4 -10.91 -5.44 -4.08
N VAL A 5 -12.15 -5.05 -3.87
CA VAL A 5 -13.00 -5.51 -2.77
C VAL A 5 -14.36 -5.92 -3.33
N THR A 6 -14.70 -7.20 -3.26
CA THR A 6 -15.94 -7.78 -3.81
C THR A 6 -17.08 -7.77 -2.80
N ASP A 7 -18.33 -7.73 -3.27
CA ASP A 7 -19.50 -7.62 -2.39
C ASP A 7 -19.78 -8.90 -1.57
N GLU A 8 -19.28 -10.02 -2.05
CA GLU A 8 -19.36 -11.34 -1.40
C GLU A 8 -18.60 -11.38 -0.06
N GLU A 9 -17.62 -10.49 0.15
CA GLU A 9 -16.86 -10.43 1.39
C GLU A 9 -17.62 -9.61 2.46
N PRO A 10 -17.72 -10.09 3.72
CA PRO A 10 -18.42 -9.36 4.77
C PRO A 10 -17.85 -7.96 4.95
N ARG A 11 -18.72 -6.94 5.01
CA ARG A 11 -18.37 -5.50 5.07
C ARG A 11 -17.30 -5.18 6.14
N LEU A 12 -17.27 -5.96 7.22
CA LEU A 12 -16.29 -5.86 8.29
C LEU A 12 -14.84 -6.15 7.84
N MET A 13 -14.64 -7.06 6.89
CA MET A 13 -13.32 -7.39 6.33
C MET A 13 -12.80 -6.27 5.42
N ARG A 14 -13.72 -5.65 4.66
CA ARG A 14 -13.42 -4.54 3.74
C ARG A 14 -12.87 -3.31 4.45
N GLY A 15 -13.57 -2.88 5.50
CA GLY A 15 -13.14 -1.75 6.33
C GLY A 15 -11.78 -1.98 6.97
N ARG A 16 -11.53 -3.20 7.48
CA ARG A 16 -10.27 -3.56 8.14
C ARG A 16 -9.05 -3.53 7.21
N VAL A 17 -9.22 -3.91 5.94
CA VAL A 17 -8.12 -3.86 4.96
C VAL A 17 -7.72 -2.41 4.68
N LEU A 18 -8.68 -1.55 4.34
CA LEU A 18 -8.39 -0.15 4.04
C LEU A 18 -7.85 0.60 5.26
N GLU A 19 -8.40 0.35 6.45
CA GLU A 19 -7.93 0.94 7.70
C GLU A 19 -6.45 0.62 7.96
N ARG A 20 -6.04 -0.64 7.81
CA ARG A 20 -4.63 -1.05 7.97
C ARG A 20 -3.72 -0.39 6.93
N LEU A 21 -4.21 -0.17 5.71
CA LEU A 21 -3.43 0.49 4.67
C LEU A 21 -3.25 1.98 4.97
N PHE A 22 -4.27 2.65 5.48
CA PHE A 22 -4.16 4.04 5.94
C PHE A 22 -3.19 4.18 7.12
N GLN A 23 -3.22 3.26 8.09
CA GLN A 23 -2.23 3.21 9.18
C GLN A 23 -0.78 3.02 8.69
N LYS A 24 -0.58 2.43 7.50
CA LYS A 24 0.74 2.27 6.86
C LYS A 24 1.13 3.43 5.94
N GLY A 25 0.36 4.52 5.96
CA GLY A 25 0.62 5.75 5.22
C GLY A 25 0.14 5.73 3.77
N PHE A 26 -0.67 4.76 3.37
CA PHE A 26 -1.32 4.81 2.06
C PHE A 26 -2.51 5.77 2.08
N SER A 27 -2.78 6.39 0.94
CA SER A 27 -3.94 7.25 0.70
C SER A 27 -4.60 6.88 -0.63
N VAL A 28 -5.90 7.14 -0.76
CA VAL A 28 -6.65 6.86 -1.99
C VAL A 28 -6.34 7.93 -3.03
N ALA A 29 -5.78 7.51 -4.16
CA ALA A 29 -5.55 8.35 -5.33
C ALA A 29 -6.74 8.33 -6.30
N ALA A 30 -7.46 7.21 -6.39
CA ALA A 30 -8.67 7.04 -7.17
C ALA A 30 -9.51 5.88 -6.65
N SER A 31 -10.80 5.88 -6.96
CA SER A 31 -11.70 4.76 -6.71
C SER A 31 -12.70 4.60 -7.83
N CYS A 32 -13.05 3.36 -8.14
CA CYS A 32 -14.14 3.02 -9.07
C CYS A 32 -14.88 1.79 -8.53
N GLY A 33 -15.97 1.43 -9.19
CA GLY A 33 -16.76 0.25 -8.82
C GLY A 33 -17.70 -0.12 -9.95
N GLY A 34 -18.26 -1.33 -9.85
CA GLY A 34 -19.15 -1.86 -10.86
C GLY A 34 -19.61 -3.27 -10.50
N GLY A 35 -20.18 -3.94 -11.49
CA GLY A 35 -20.78 -5.26 -11.33
C GLY A 35 -22.30 -5.20 -11.14
N VAL A 36 -22.94 -6.32 -11.42
CA VAL A 36 -24.37 -6.56 -11.24
C VAL A 36 -24.56 -7.73 -10.28
N ASP A 37 -25.70 -7.79 -9.61
CA ASP A 37 -26.07 -8.88 -8.70
C ASP A 37 -24.97 -9.16 -7.63
N SER A 38 -24.56 -10.42 -7.49
CA SER A 38 -23.54 -10.94 -6.56
C SER A 38 -22.09 -10.66 -6.97
N SER A 39 -21.87 -9.97 -8.10
CA SER A 39 -20.53 -9.66 -8.60
C SER A 39 -20.17 -8.19 -8.44
N GLN A 40 -20.86 -7.47 -7.54
CA GLN A 40 -20.52 -6.09 -7.21
C GLN A 40 -19.10 -6.02 -6.64
N PHE A 41 -18.36 -4.97 -7.00
CA PHE A 41 -17.04 -4.73 -6.48
C PHE A 41 -16.73 -3.23 -6.36
N SER A 42 -15.76 -2.92 -5.52
CA SER A 42 -15.14 -1.60 -5.40
C SER A 42 -13.63 -1.76 -5.56
N GLU A 43 -13.04 -0.92 -6.39
CA GLU A 43 -11.59 -0.87 -6.62
C GLU A 43 -11.03 0.47 -6.14
N TYR A 44 -9.88 0.41 -5.47
CA TYR A 44 -9.18 1.56 -4.92
C TYR A 44 -7.74 1.56 -5.41
N VAL A 45 -7.31 2.69 -5.99
CA VAL A 45 -5.91 2.95 -6.30
C VAL A 45 -5.31 3.69 -5.10
N LEU A 46 -4.33 3.07 -4.46
CA LEU A 46 -3.63 3.60 -3.29
C LEU A 46 -2.22 4.06 -3.65
N CYS A 47 -1.87 5.25 -3.19
CA CYS A 47 -0.52 5.81 -3.27
C CYS A 47 0.05 5.99 -1.85
N ARG A 48 1.37 5.96 -1.74
CA ARG A 48 2.11 6.32 -0.53
C ARG A 48 3.35 7.07 -0.95
N GLU A 49 3.56 8.24 -0.37
CA GLU A 49 4.79 8.98 -0.56
C GLU A 49 5.94 8.21 0.12
N ASP A 50 6.96 7.86 -0.66
CA ASP A 50 8.13 7.19 -0.12
C ASP A 50 9.03 8.21 0.57
N ARG A 51 8.91 8.32 1.89
CA ARG A 51 9.76 9.19 2.72
C ARG A 51 11.24 8.76 2.78
N ARG A 52 11.68 7.71 2.05
CA ARG A 52 13.07 7.22 2.13
C ARG A 52 14.07 8.08 1.37
N SER A 53 13.63 9.10 0.62
CA SER A 53 14.54 10.02 -0.07
C SER A 53 15.43 10.86 0.87
N LEU A 54 15.13 10.92 2.18
CA LEU A 54 15.93 11.67 3.15
C LEU A 54 16.98 10.82 3.91
N CYS A 55 16.98 9.49 3.79
CA CYS A 55 17.80 8.61 4.65
C CYS A 55 19.03 7.99 3.96
N LEU A 56 19.33 8.30 2.70
CA LEU A 56 20.36 7.58 1.91
C LEU A 56 21.72 8.29 1.75
N ASN A 57 21.94 9.45 2.37
CA ASN A 57 23.22 10.16 2.30
C ASN A 57 24.25 9.75 3.39
N THR A 58 24.15 8.55 3.94
CA THR A 58 25.28 7.98 4.69
C THR A 58 26.03 7.01 3.76
N PRO A 59 27.20 7.39 3.21
CA PRO A 59 28.01 6.46 2.43
C PRO A 59 28.35 5.25 3.31
N ILE A 60 28.06 4.05 2.81
CA ILE A 60 28.43 2.79 3.43
C ILE A 60 29.96 2.76 3.52
N ARG A 61 30.51 2.93 4.73
CA ARG A 61 31.96 2.88 4.96
C ARG A 61 32.37 1.43 5.14
N ILE A 62 32.79 0.78 4.07
CA ILE A 62 33.43 -0.53 4.14
C ILE A 62 34.84 -0.31 4.69
N LYS A 63 35.07 -0.68 5.95
CA LYS A 63 36.43 -0.74 6.50
C LYS A 63 37.15 -1.93 5.84
N GLN A 64 38.10 -1.67 4.95
CA GLN A 64 39.07 -2.69 4.54
C GLN A 64 40.21 -2.71 5.54
N GLU A 65 40.49 -3.86 6.13
CA GLU A 65 41.74 -4.08 6.85
C GLU A 65 42.86 -4.35 5.82
N PRO A 66 44.08 -3.83 6.04
CA PRO A 66 45.21 -4.13 5.17
C PRO A 66 45.47 -5.64 5.19
N LEU A 67 45.66 -6.24 4.01
CA LEU A 67 46.24 -7.58 3.93
C LEU A 67 47.75 -7.46 4.12
N ASP A 68 48.25 -8.08 5.20
CA ASP A 68 49.66 -8.48 5.33
C ASP A 68 50.01 -9.61 4.34
#